data_AF-A0A6P0JYP5-F1
#
_entry.id   AF-A0A6P0JYP5-F1
#
_cell.length_a   1.000
_cell.length_b   1.000
_cell.length_c   1.000
_cell.angle_alpha   90.00
_cell.angle_beta   90.00
_cell.angle_gamma   90.00
#
_symmetry.space_group_name_H-M   'P 1'
#
loop_
_entity.id
_entity.type
_entity.pdbx_description
1 polymer ?
#
loop_
_entity_poly.entity_id
_entity_poly.type
_entity_poly.pdbx_seq_one_letter_code
_entity_poly.pdbx_strand_id
1 'polypeptide(L)' 'MFADGRIPLWLVATIAGLGAVAVLGIFFYGSYVGVGSSL' A
#
# COMPACT_ATOMS: atom_id res chain seq x y z
N MET A 1 -27.02 -12.16 -10.95
CA MET A 1 -25.98 -12.96 -10.27
C MET A 1 -24.66 -12.23 -10.42
N PHE A 2 -24.17 -11.59 -9.36
CA PHE A 2 -22.77 -11.15 -9.33
C PHE A 2 -21.93 -12.42 -9.47
N ALA A 3 -21.07 -12.49 -10.48
CA ALA A 3 -20.24 -13.66 -10.68
C ALA A 3 -19.19 -13.66 -9.56
N ASP A 4 -19.40 -14.50 -8.55
CA ASP A 4 -18.40 -14.79 -7.54
C ASP A 4 -17.10 -15.20 -8.25
N GLY A 5 -16.01 -14.45 -8.04
CA GLY A 5 -14.69 -14.76 -8.60
C GLY A 5 -14.33 -14.13 -9.95
N ARG A 6 -14.94 -13.02 -10.39
CA ARG A 6 -14.45 -12.28 -11.59
C ARG A 6 -12.97 -11.90 -11.52
N ILE A 7 -12.45 -11.66 -10.32
CA ILE A 7 -11.05 -11.33 -10.07
C ILE A 7 -10.51 -12.34 -9.05
N PRO A 8 -9.37 -13.00 -9.32
CA PRO A 8 -8.77 -13.92 -8.36
C PRO A 8 -8.45 -13.21 -7.04
N LEU A 9 -8.86 -13.80 -5.91
CA LEU A 9 -8.65 -13.19 -4.60
C LEU A 9 -7.16 -12.99 -4.26
N TRP A 10 -6.30 -13.90 -4.71
CA TRP A 10 -4.85 -13.77 -4.52
C TRP A 10 -4.31 -12.50 -5.17
N LEU A 11 -4.83 -12.12 -6.34
CA LEU A 11 -4.41 -10.90 -7.05
C LEU A 11 -4.83 -9.65 -6.27
N VAL A 12 -6.06 -9.63 -5.76
CA VAL A 12 -6.56 -8.55 -4.91
C VAL A 12 -5.67 -8.40 -3.68
N ALA A 13 -5.37 -9.51 -2.99
CA ALA A 13 -4.51 -9.50 -1.81
C ALA A 13 -3.09 -9.00 -2.12
N THR A 14 -2.50 -9.44 -3.23
CA THR A 14 -1.15 -8.99 -3.64
C THR A 14 -1.13 -7.49 -3.94
N ILE A 15 -2.08 -6.97 -4.73
CA ILE A 15 -2.09 -5.54 -5.08
C ILE A 15 -2.41 -4.67 -3.86
N ALA A 16 -3.37 -5.08 -3.03
CA ALA A 16 -3.66 -4.38 -1.78
C ALA A 16 -2.44 -4.38 -0.84
N GLY A 17 -1.73 -5.51 -0.72
CA GLY A 17 -0.50 -5.61 0.07
C GLY A 17 0.62 -4.73 -0.47
N LEU A 18 0.86 -4.73 -1.78
CA LEU A 18 1.85 -3.85 -2.41
C LEU A 18 1.52 -2.37 -2.21
N GLY A 19 0.24 -2.00 -2.35
CA GLY A 19 -0.23 -0.64 -2.09
C GLY A 19 0.02 -0.21 -0.64
N ALA A 20 -0.29 -1.08 0.33
CA ALA A 20 -0.03 -0.81 1.74
C ALA A 20 1.47 -0.62 2.03
N VAL A 21 2.34 -1.49 1.49
CA VAL A 21 3.79 -1.39 1.66
C VAL A 21 4.33 -0.10 1.02
N ALA A 22 3.83 0.29 -0.16
CA ALA A 22 4.22 1.54 -0.81
C ALA A 22 3.86 2.77 0.05
N VAL A 23 2.64 2.80 0.61
CA VAL A 23 2.21 3.89 1.51
C VAL A 23 3.05 3.93 2.79
N LEU A 24 3.34 2.78 3.40
CA LEU A 24 4.26 2.71 4.53
C LEU A 24 5.65 3.24 4.15
N GLY A 25 6.16 2.87 2.97
CA GLY A 25 7.42 3.40 2.45
C GLY A 25 7.43 4.92 2.34
N ILE A 26 6.32 5.53 1.92
CA ILE A 26 6.16 6.99 1.87
C ILE A 26 6.22 7.60 3.28
N PHE A 27 5.55 7.00 4.28
CA PHE A 27 5.62 7.49 5.66
C PHE A 27 7.03 7.42 6.22
N PHE A 28 7.74 6.31 5.98
CA PHE A 28 9.15 6.19 6.38
C PHE A 28 10.02 7.23 5.68
N TYR A 29 9.86 7.43 4.36
CA TYR A 29 10.56 8.47 3.64
C TYR A 29 10.34 9.87 4.25
N GLY A 30 9.08 10.20 4.58
CA GLY A 30 8.73 11.47 5.22
C GLY A 30 9.39 11.68 6.58
N SER A 31 9.69 10.61 7.33
CA SER A 31 10.42 10.74 8.60
C SER A 31 11.86 11.25 8.44
N TYR A 32 12.42 11.20 7.22
CA TYR A 32 13.76 11.69 6.91
C TYR A 32 13.76 13.01 6.12
N VAL A 33 12.59 13.52 5.72
CA VAL A 33 12.47 14.73 4.90
C VAL A 33 11.27 15.59 5.33
N GLY A 34 11.50 16.86 5.68
CA GLY A 34 10.45 17.83 5.96
C GLY A 34 10.03 17.89 7.42
N VAL A 35 8.73 18.06 7.70
CA VAL A 35 8.24 18.20 9.08
C VAL A 35 8.44 16.89 9.84
N GLY A 36 9.15 16.96 10.97
CA GLY A 36 9.45 15.80 11.79
C GLY A 36 10.78 15.10 11.46
N SER A 37 11.56 15.59 10.49
CA SER A 37 12.86 15.01 10.12
C SER A 37 14.03 15.41 11.01
N SER A 38 13.80 16.26 12.02
CA SER A 38 14.83 16.84 12.91
C SER A 38 15.93 17.66 12.19
N LEU A 39 15.67 18.07 10.94
CA LEU A 39 16.51 18.95 10.14
C LEU A 39 15.88 20.34 10.02
#